data_AF-M5FS46-F1
#
_entry.id   AF-M5FS46-F1
#
_cell.length_a   1.000
_cell.length_b   1.000
_cell.length_c   1.000
_cell.angle_alpha   90.00
_cell.angle_beta   90.00
_cell.angle_gamma   90.00
#
_symmetry.space_group_name_H-M   'P 1'
#
loop_
_entity.id
_entity.type
_entity.pdbx_description
1 polymer ?
#
loop_
_entity_poly.entity_id
_entity_poly.type
_entity_poly.pdbx_seq_one_letter_code
_entity_poly.pdbx_strand_id
1 'polypeptide(L)'
;MHRFGNDDTWSIVDRAEVRPVWTIDEDAVFDDIHTGHEIVGRYTFDMKGGFQQRKALRHARGQMIKTAKEMGWNVFIREGWSVTSLRRGENDFRLEVVYRARPAQSECLSSAKEPPFLTYLPSK
;
A
#
# COMPACT_ATOMS: atom_id res chain seq x y z
N MET A 1 -8.18 31.96 28.30
CA MET A 1 -8.54 31.80 26.87
C MET A 1 -8.36 30.33 26.50
N HIS A 2 -9.44 29.56 26.48
CA HIS A 2 -9.41 28.18 25.99
C HIS A 2 -9.57 28.20 24.48
N ARG A 3 -8.56 27.72 23.75
CA ARG A 3 -8.69 27.45 22.31
C ARG A 3 -9.50 26.17 22.17
N PHE A 4 -10.76 26.29 21.78
CA PHE A 4 -11.50 25.16 21.20
C PHE A 4 -11.02 24.96 19.75
N GLY A 5 -9.76 24.56 19.60
CA GLY A 5 -9.37 23.80 18.40
C GLY A 5 -10.02 22.44 18.55
N ASN A 6 -10.59 21.90 17.48
CA ASN A 6 -11.25 20.60 17.47
C ASN A 6 -10.21 19.46 17.56
N ASP A 7 -9.46 19.43 18.67
CA ASP A 7 -8.33 18.53 18.93
C ASP A 7 -8.75 17.05 19.02
N ASP A 8 -10.05 16.77 18.95
CA ASP A 8 -10.61 15.42 19.00
C ASP A 8 -10.94 14.84 17.60
N THR A 9 -10.74 15.61 16.53
CA THR A 9 -10.98 15.15 15.16
C THR A 9 -9.69 14.87 14.39
N TRP A 10 -9.72 13.81 13.58
CA TRP A 10 -8.64 13.49 12.66
C TRP A 10 -8.60 14.51 11.52
N SER A 11 -7.46 15.19 11.40
CA SER A 11 -7.17 16.12 10.31
C SER A 11 -6.23 15.47 9.30
N ILE A 12 -6.45 15.71 8.00
CA ILE A 12 -5.57 15.19 6.95
C ILE A 12 -4.35 16.08 6.86
N VAL A 13 -3.18 15.48 7.03
CA VAL A 13 -1.88 16.16 6.96
C VAL A 13 -1.27 16.03 5.57
N ASP A 14 -1.39 14.87 4.95
CA ASP A 14 -0.74 14.57 3.67
C ASP A 14 -1.47 13.46 2.90
N ARG A 15 -1.30 13.44 1.59
CA ARG A 15 -1.78 12.38 0.70
C ARG A 15 -0.73 12.08 -0.36
N ALA A 16 -0.41 10.81 -0.52
CA ALA A 16 0.46 10.31 -1.57
C ALA A 16 -0.22 9.13 -2.30
N GLU A 17 -0.02 9.05 -3.62
CA GLU A 17 -0.61 8.01 -4.46
C GLU A 17 0.35 7.59 -5.58
N VAL A 18 0.30 6.30 -5.88
CA VAL A 18 0.82 5.68 -7.09
C VAL A 18 -0.32 4.90 -7.72
N ARG A 19 -0.73 5.32 -8.92
CA ARG A 19 -1.72 4.57 -9.70
C ARG A 19 -1.15 3.19 -10.09
N PRO A 20 -2.01 2.16 -10.30
CA PRO A 20 -1.53 0.84 -10.67
C PRO A 20 -0.61 0.84 -11.90
N VAL A 21 0.66 0.49 -11.70
CA VAL A 21 1.70 0.37 -12.73
C VAL A 21 2.05 -1.09 -12.97
N TRP A 22 2.62 -1.42 -14.12
CA TRP A 22 3.23 -2.73 -14.34
C TRP A 22 4.46 -2.90 -13.46
N THR A 23 4.57 -4.07 -12.83
CA THR A 23 5.68 -4.45 -11.96
C THR A 23 6.54 -5.57 -12.52
N ILE A 24 6.15 -6.07 -13.69
CA ILE A 24 6.88 -7.05 -14.50
C ILE A 24 7.23 -6.38 -15.84
N ASP A 25 8.26 -6.88 -16.50
CA ASP A 25 8.65 -6.41 -17.82
C ASP A 25 7.52 -6.64 -18.83
N GLU A 26 7.20 -5.63 -19.64
CA GLU A 26 6.17 -5.71 -20.68
C GLU A 26 6.59 -6.64 -21.83
N ASP A 27 7.89 -6.97 -21.95
CA ASP A 27 8.42 -7.90 -22.95
C ASP A 27 8.58 -9.34 -22.43
N ALA A 28 8.22 -9.61 -21.16
CA ALA A 28 8.26 -10.95 -20.60
C ALA A 28 7.17 -11.82 -21.25
N VAL A 29 7.56 -12.76 -22.12
CA VAL A 29 6.66 -13.67 -22.85
C VAL A 29 5.61 -14.27 -21.91
N PHE A 30 4.34 -13.92 -22.16
CA PHE A 30 3.21 -14.08 -21.24
C PHE A 30 2.43 -15.39 -21.39
N ASP A 31 2.91 -16.32 -22.22
CA ASP A 31 2.11 -17.47 -22.67
C ASP A 31 1.59 -18.34 -21.50
N ASP A 32 2.23 -18.28 -20.33
CA ASP A 32 1.84 -19.04 -19.12
C ASP A 32 1.35 -18.17 -17.93
N ILE A 33 0.96 -16.90 -18.14
CA ILE A 33 0.49 -16.02 -17.04
C ILE A 33 -1.04 -16.00 -16.97
N HIS A 34 -1.58 -16.63 -15.93
CA HIS A 34 -3.01 -16.61 -15.64
C HIS A 34 -3.34 -15.42 -14.74
N THR A 35 -3.91 -14.36 -15.32
CA THR A 35 -4.20 -13.14 -14.57
C THR A 35 -5.53 -13.21 -13.83
N GLY A 36 -5.55 -12.77 -12.58
CA GLY A 36 -6.77 -12.52 -11.82
C GLY A 36 -7.35 -11.13 -12.05
N HIS A 37 -8.49 -10.88 -11.39
CA HIS A 37 -9.08 -9.54 -11.26
C HIS A 37 -8.31 -8.67 -10.27
N GLU A 38 -8.41 -7.35 -10.41
CA GLU A 38 -7.84 -6.42 -9.43
C GLU A 38 -8.41 -6.68 -8.03
N ILE A 39 -7.51 -6.75 -7.05
CA ILE A 39 -7.83 -6.82 -5.63
C ILE A 39 -7.44 -5.52 -4.94
N VAL A 40 -8.23 -5.13 -3.93
CA VAL A 40 -8.05 -3.88 -3.19
C VAL A 40 -8.06 -4.17 -1.69
N GLY A 41 -6.93 -3.93 -1.03
CA GLY A 41 -6.79 -3.97 0.42
C GLY A 41 -6.89 -2.57 1.04
N ARG A 42 -7.61 -2.45 2.16
CA ARG A 42 -7.69 -1.21 2.94
C ARG A 42 -7.18 -1.48 4.35
N TYR A 43 -6.22 -0.67 4.81
CA TYR A 43 -5.52 -0.88 6.06
C TYR A 43 -5.41 0.44 6.81
N THR A 44 -5.70 0.41 8.11
CA THR A 44 -5.55 1.57 8.99
C THR A 44 -4.50 1.28 10.04
N PHE A 45 -3.55 2.18 10.21
CA PHE A 45 -2.46 2.06 11.18
C PHE A 45 -2.47 3.27 12.11
N ASP A 46 -2.79 3.04 13.38
CA ASP A 46 -2.69 4.04 14.43
C ASP A 46 -1.29 3.98 15.05
N MET A 47 -0.66 5.14 15.24
CA MET A 47 0.72 5.22 15.73
C MET A 47 0.94 6.44 16.62
N LYS A 48 1.93 6.32 17.50
CA LYS A 48 2.47 7.38 18.35
C LYS A 48 3.87 7.73 17.87
N GLY A 49 4.25 9.01 17.91
CA GLY A 49 5.61 9.44 17.61
C GLY A 49 5.94 9.73 16.13
N GLY A 50 4.93 9.80 15.26
CA GLY A 50 5.06 10.27 13.88
C GLY A 50 4.63 9.28 12.80
N PHE A 51 4.57 9.74 11.55
CA PHE A 51 4.15 8.93 10.41
C PHE A 51 5.25 7.98 9.92
N GLN A 52 4.93 6.68 9.81
CA GLN A 52 5.82 5.64 9.27
C GLN A 52 5.28 5.07 7.95
N GLN A 53 5.12 5.91 6.94
CA GLN A 53 4.41 5.58 5.68
C GLN A 53 5.01 4.37 4.95
N ARG A 54 6.34 4.33 4.81
CA ARG A 54 7.02 3.22 4.13
C ARG A 54 6.79 1.88 4.83
N LYS A 55 6.82 1.88 6.18
CA LYS A 55 6.58 0.69 6.99
C LYS A 55 5.12 0.22 6.88
N ALA A 56 4.17 1.15 6.94
CA ALA A 56 2.75 0.86 6.77
C ALA A 56 2.45 0.24 5.40
N LEU A 57 3.04 0.77 4.32
CA LEU A 57 2.88 0.20 2.97
C LEU A 57 3.48 -1.20 2.83
N ARG A 58 4.70 -1.43 3.35
CA ARG A 58 5.30 -2.77 3.36
C ARG A 58 4.40 -3.77 4.11
N HIS A 59 3.81 -3.36 5.22
CA HIS A 59 2.88 -4.20 5.97
C HIS A 59 1.59 -4.48 5.19
N ALA A 60 0.95 -3.44 4.64
CA ALA A 60 -0.25 -3.56 3.82
C ALA A 60 -0.04 -4.51 2.63
N ARG A 61 1.07 -4.33 1.89
CA ARG A 61 1.46 -5.23 0.79
C ARG A 61 1.67 -6.65 1.28
N GLY A 62 2.38 -6.83 2.40
CA GLY A 62 2.63 -8.15 2.99
C GLY A 62 1.33 -8.88 3.34
N GLN A 63 0.34 -8.19 3.90
CA GLN A 63 -0.99 -8.75 4.16
C GLN A 63 -1.69 -9.13 2.85
N MET A 64 -1.66 -8.26 1.85
CA MET A 64 -2.30 -8.53 0.57
C MET A 64 -1.67 -9.71 -0.18
N ILE A 65 -0.34 -9.88 -0.11
CA ILE A 65 0.36 -11.04 -0.67
C ILE A 65 -0.09 -12.33 0.02
N LYS A 66 -0.29 -12.33 1.34
CA LYS A 66 -0.79 -13.51 2.06
C LYS A 66 -2.18 -13.90 1.55
N THR A 67 -3.10 -12.94 1.46
CA THR A 67 -4.45 -13.16 0.92
C THR A 67 -4.41 -13.66 -0.53
N ALA A 68 -3.53 -13.11 -1.37
CA ALA A 68 -3.38 -13.55 -2.75
C ALA A 68 -2.86 -15.00 -2.86
N LYS A 69 -1.91 -15.38 -1.99
CA LYS A 69 -1.39 -16.75 -1.91
C LYS A 69 -2.46 -17.76 -1.50
N GLU A 70 -3.31 -17.40 -0.54
CA GLU A 70 -4.45 -18.23 -0.14
C GLU A 70 -5.45 -18.47 -1.29
N MET A 71 -5.49 -17.55 -2.27
CA MET A 71 -6.29 -17.67 -3.49
C MET A 71 -5.56 -18.35 -4.66
N GLY A 72 -4.34 -18.86 -4.46
CA GLY A 72 -3.55 -19.55 -5.48
C GLY A 72 -2.67 -18.64 -6.35
N TRP A 73 -2.59 -17.34 -6.04
CA TRP A 73 -1.76 -16.39 -6.78
C TRP A 73 -0.37 -16.25 -6.17
N ASN A 74 0.66 -16.12 -7.01
CA ASN A 74 2.05 -16.01 -6.53
C ASN A 74 2.80 -14.76 -7.01
N VAL A 75 2.24 -14.01 -7.96
CA VAL A 75 2.83 -12.77 -8.46
C VAL A 75 1.81 -11.64 -8.55
N PHE A 76 2.23 -10.40 -8.27
CA PHE A 76 1.51 -9.20 -8.64
C PHE A 76 2.15 -8.61 -9.90
N ILE A 77 1.35 -8.50 -10.96
CA ILE A 77 1.78 -7.98 -12.26
C ILE A 77 1.49 -6.50 -12.43
N ARG A 78 0.51 -5.99 -11.69
CA ARG A 78 0.28 -4.56 -11.51
C ARG A 78 0.11 -4.25 -10.04
N GLU A 79 0.70 -3.16 -9.59
CA GLU A 79 0.61 -2.71 -8.20
C GLU A 79 0.43 -1.20 -8.14
N GLY A 80 -0.37 -0.72 -7.19
CA GLY A 80 -0.58 0.69 -6.90
C GLY A 80 -1.01 0.88 -5.45
N TRP A 81 -0.85 2.10 -4.94
CA TRP A 81 -1.18 2.39 -3.55
C TRP A 81 -1.55 3.85 -3.36
N SER A 82 -2.31 4.12 -2.30
CA SER A 82 -2.53 5.47 -1.79
C SER A 82 -2.40 5.46 -0.27
N VAL A 83 -1.75 6.48 0.27
CA VAL A 83 -1.59 6.70 1.71
C VAL A 83 -2.17 8.06 2.07
N THR A 84 -3.13 8.08 2.97
CA THR A 84 -3.62 9.30 3.62
C THR A 84 -3.06 9.36 5.02
N SER A 85 -2.38 10.46 5.35
CA SER A 85 -1.80 10.70 6.66
C SER A 85 -2.71 11.59 7.47
N LEU A 86 -3.16 11.12 8.62
CA LEU A 86 -4.06 11.85 9.50
C LEU A 86 -3.42 12.11 10.87
N ARG A 87 -3.70 13.26 11.47
CA ARG A 87 -3.23 13.63 12.80
C ARG A 87 -4.39 14.10 13.66
N ARG A 88 -4.37 13.73 14.93
CA ARG A 88 -5.28 14.24 15.97
C ARG A 88 -4.44 14.70 17.17
N GLY A 89 -4.57 15.97 17.54
CA GLY A 89 -3.70 16.58 18.55
C GLY A 89 -2.20 16.47 18.21
N GLU A 90 -1.34 16.47 19.22
CA GLU A 90 0.11 16.52 18.97
C GLU A 90 0.74 15.16 18.63
N ASN A 91 0.23 14.08 19.22
CA ASN A 91 0.90 12.78 19.26
C ASN A 91 0.11 11.62 18.66
N ASP A 92 -1.13 11.83 18.21
CA ASP A 92 -1.91 10.78 17.55
C ASP A 92 -1.76 10.92 16.04
N PHE A 93 -1.24 9.87 15.43
CA PHE A 93 -1.06 9.76 13.99
C PHE A 93 -1.79 8.52 13.50
N ARG A 94 -2.38 8.63 12.31
CA ARG A 94 -3.05 7.53 11.62
C ARG A 94 -2.63 7.53 10.16
N LEU A 95 -2.39 6.35 9.62
CA LEU A 95 -2.23 6.15 8.19
C LEU A 95 -3.35 5.28 7.67
N GLU A 96 -4.08 5.78 6.69
CA GLU A 96 -5.02 4.99 5.91
C GLU A 96 -4.36 4.62 4.58
N VAL A 97 -4.14 3.34 4.37
CA VAL A 97 -3.48 2.78 3.21
C VAL A 97 -4.52 2.04 2.38
N VAL A 98 -4.62 2.38 1.10
CA VAL A 98 -5.33 1.58 0.10
C VAL A 98 -4.29 0.99 -0.83
N TYR A 99 -4.18 -0.33 -0.84
CA TYR A 99 -3.27 -1.04 -1.73
C TYR A 99 -4.08 -1.74 -2.81
N ARG A 100 -3.62 -1.66 -4.05
CA ARG A 100 -4.25 -2.25 -5.24
C ARG A 100 -3.23 -3.15 -5.91
N ALA A 101 -3.65 -4.34 -6.32
CA ALA A 101 -2.85 -5.13 -7.24
C ALA A 101 -3.71 -5.95 -8.19
N ARG A 102 -3.12 -6.28 -9.32
CA ARG A 102 -3.58 -7.36 -10.17
C ARG A 102 -2.71 -8.59 -9.90
N PRO A 103 -3.26 -9.63 -9.26
CA PRO A 103 -2.55 -10.88 -9.06
C PRO A 103 -2.53 -11.71 -10.33
N ALA A 104 -1.56 -12.60 -10.42
CA ALA A 104 -1.50 -13.65 -11.41
C ALA A 104 -0.81 -14.89 -10.85
N GLN A 105 -0.95 -15.98 -11.58
CA GLN A 105 -0.23 -17.23 -11.36
C GLN A 105 0.79 -17.39 -12.49
N SER A 106 2.04 -17.70 -12.12
CA SER A 106 3.13 -17.93 -13.07
C SER A 106 4.14 -18.91 -12.47
N GLU A 107 4.68 -19.84 -13.24
CA GLU A 107 5.74 -20.73 -12.75
C GLU A 107 7.13 -20.06 -12.71
N CYS A 108 7.32 -19.02 -13.54
CA CYS A 108 8.61 -18.39 -13.76
C CYS A 108 8.78 -17.06 -13.01
N LEU A 109 7.67 -16.41 -12.61
CA LEU A 109 7.70 -15.09 -12.00
C LEU A 109 7.41 -15.11 -10.51
N SER A 110 7.98 -14.13 -9.81
CA SER A 110 7.66 -13.84 -8.41
C SER A 110 7.52 -12.35 -8.22
N SER A 111 6.67 -11.96 -7.26
CA SER A 111 6.52 -10.53 -6.93
C SER A 111 7.84 -9.96 -6.45
N ALA A 112 8.13 -8.70 -6.84
CA ALA A 112 9.23 -7.94 -6.27
C ALA A 112 9.18 -7.92 -4.73
N LYS A 113 10.30 -7.68 -4.04
CA LYS A 113 10.30 -7.66 -2.56
C LYS A 113 9.65 -6.40 -1.98
N GLU A 114 9.69 -5.29 -2.69
CA GLU A 114 9.19 -4.00 -2.24
C GLU A 114 7.99 -3.51 -3.06
N PRO A 115 7.08 -2.70 -2.47
CA PRO A 115 6.08 -1.95 -3.22
C PRO A 115 6.74 -1.08 -4.30
N PRO A 116 6.11 -0.89 -5.47
CA PRO A 116 6.63 0.02 -6.47
C PRO A 116 6.69 1.45 -5.92
N PHE A 117 7.72 2.19 -6.33
CA PHE A 117 7.85 3.63 -6.07
C PHE A 117 7.82 4.03 -4.58
N LEU A 118 8.23 3.13 -3.68
CA LEU A 118 8.35 3.42 -2.24
C LEU A 118 9.29 4.60 -1.93
N THR A 119 10.21 4.90 -2.86
CA THR A 119 11.16 6.02 -2.79
C THR A 119 10.49 7.40 -2.79
N TYR A 120 9.27 7.55 -3.33
CA TYR A 120 8.54 8.83 -3.31
C TYR A 120 8.02 9.24 -1.93
N LEU A 121 8.02 8.31 -0.97
CA LEU A 121 7.65 8.61 0.40
C LEU A 121 8.87 9.00 1.23
N PRO A 122 8.74 9.86 2.25
CA PRO A 122 9.82 10.17 3.17
C PRO A 122 10.41 8.91 3.82
N SER A 123 11.72 8.91 4.01
CA SER A 123 12.49 7.77 4.51
C SER A 123 12.45 7.56 6.03
N LYS A 124 11.81 8.48 6.76
CA LYS A 124 11.87 8.56 8.23
C LYS A 124 11.14 7.42 8.93
#